data_AF-A0A8T8S8I2-F1
#
_entry.id   AF-A0A8T8S8I2-F1
#
_cell.length_a   1.000
_cell.length_b   1.000
_cell.length_c   1.000
_cell.angle_alpha   90.00
_cell.angle_beta   90.00
_cell.angle_gamma   90.00
#
_symmetry.space_group_name_H-M   'P 1'
#
loop_
_entity.id
_entity.type
_entity.pdbx_description
1 polymer ?
#
loop_
_entity_poly.entity_id
_entity_poly.type
_entity_poly.pdbx_seq_one_letter_code
_entity_poly.pdbx_strand_id
1 'polypeptide(L)'
;MQLLQDKAAREAARIGEELLYGNAAVVVVDMSWPTLQRFGSACQQSEDRVFWDLMAGVAEDKDYLRKIRREVDAIVVKAGQARLLYSSRVDRGFILP
;
A
#
# COMPACT_ATOMS: atom_id res chain seq x y z
N MET A 1 19.54 14.09 14.73
CA MET A 1 19.08 12.69 14.61
C MET A 1 17.87 12.38 15.50
N GLN A 2 17.87 12.77 16.78
CA GLN A 2 16.78 12.45 17.74
C GLN A 2 15.39 12.98 17.32
N LEU A 3 15.32 14.21 16.80
CA LEU A 3 14.08 14.81 16.27
C LEU A 3 13.43 14.03 15.11
N LEU A 4 14.22 13.32 14.29
CA LEU A 4 13.70 12.49 13.19
C LEU A 4 13.09 11.19 13.70
N GLN A 5 13.71 10.59 14.72
CA GLN A 5 13.19 9.38 15.36
C GLN A 5 11.88 9.67 16.11
N ASP A 6 11.79 10.81 16.82
CA ASP A 6 10.58 11.22 17.52
C ASP A 6 9.41 11.54 16.57
N LYS A 7 9.72 12.06 15.37
CA LYS A 7 8.72 12.28 14.32
C LYS A 7 8.22 10.95 13.76
N ALA A 8 9.13 10.03 13.46
CA ALA A 8 8.78 8.70 12.95
C ALA A 8 7.95 7.89 13.97
N ALA A 9 8.29 7.96 15.26
CA ALA A 9 7.54 7.28 16.32
C ALA A 9 6.11 7.83 16.47
N ARG A 10 5.94 9.16 16.40
CA ARG A 10 4.62 9.79 16.42
C ARG A 10 3.77 9.41 15.22
N GLU A 11 4.37 9.37 14.04
CA GLU A 11 3.67 8.98 12.82
C GLU A 11 3.25 7.50 12.85
N ALA A 12 4.14 6.62 13.34
CA ALA A 12 3.82 5.20 13.53
C ALA A 12 2.69 4.98 14.55
N ALA A 13 2.68 5.72 15.66
CA ALA A 13 1.61 5.68 16.65
C ALA A 13 0.26 6.14 16.06
N ARG A 14 0.26 7.23 15.29
CA ARG A 14 -0.93 7.75 14.60
C ARG A 14 -1.52 6.73 13.62
N ILE A 15 -0.68 6.15 12.76
CA ILE A 15 -1.10 5.11 11.80
C ILE A 15 -1.60 3.86 12.54
N GLY A 16 -0.94 3.49 13.63
CA GLY A 16 -1.35 2.37 14.49
C GLY A 16 -2.74 2.58 15.07
N GLU A 17 -3.03 3.75 15.64
CA GLU A 17 -4.35 4.10 16.15
C GLU A 17 -5.43 4.04 15.04
N GLU A 18 -5.15 4.58 13.86
CA GLU A 18 -6.10 4.54 12.73
C GLU A 18 -6.45 3.13 12.28
N LEU A 19 -5.48 2.23 12.26
CA LEU A 19 -5.69 0.82 11.97
C LEU A 19 -6.54 0.15 13.07
N LEU A 20 -6.27 0.46 14.35
CA LEU A 20 -6.96 -0.12 15.49
C LEU A 20 -8.43 0.34 15.60
N TYR A 21 -8.73 1.60 15.26
CA TYR A 21 -10.08 2.14 15.27
C TYR A 21 -10.86 1.87 13.97
N GLY A 22 -10.32 1.05 13.05
CA GLY A 22 -11.01 0.64 11.83
C GLY A 22 -11.24 1.78 10.83
N ASN A 23 -10.46 2.85 10.92
CA ASN A 23 -10.64 4.02 10.07
C ASN A 23 -9.81 3.94 8.78
N ALA A 24 -9.06 2.88 8.53
CA ALA A 24 -8.25 2.75 7.30
C ALA A 24 -9.10 2.43 6.06
N ALA A 25 -8.70 2.99 4.90
CA ALA A 25 -9.24 2.57 3.61
C ALA A 25 -8.47 1.33 3.12
N VAL A 26 -9.17 0.21 2.99
CA VAL A 26 -8.54 -1.09 2.70
C VAL A 26 -8.87 -1.55 1.29
N VAL A 27 -7.85 -1.90 0.51
CA VAL A 27 -8.00 -2.69 -0.73
C VAL A 27 -7.52 -4.10 -0.44
N VAL A 28 -8.44 -5.05 -0.62
CA VAL A 28 -8.15 -6.47 -0.42
C VAL A 28 -7.74 -7.10 -1.74
N VAL A 29 -6.61 -7.80 -1.74
CA VAL A 29 -6.06 -8.47 -2.90
C VAL A 29 -5.72 -9.92 -2.57
N ASP A 30 -5.62 -10.74 -3.60
CA ASP A 30 -5.06 -12.09 -3.52
C ASP A 30 -3.72 -12.09 -4.26
N MET A 31 -2.61 -11.96 -3.54
CA MET A 31 -1.25 -12.02 -4.09
C MET A 31 -0.22 -12.49 -3.06
N SER A 32 0.92 -13.00 -3.54
CA SER A 32 2.03 -13.39 -2.65
C SER A 32 2.61 -12.18 -1.89
N TRP A 33 3.25 -12.42 -0.75
CA TRP A 33 3.90 -11.35 0.02
C TRP A 33 4.98 -10.58 -0.78
N PRO A 34 5.88 -11.25 -1.53
CA PRO A 34 6.84 -10.54 -2.41
C PRO A 34 6.15 -9.65 -3.44
N THR A 35 5.05 -10.11 -4.04
CA THR A 35 4.28 -9.31 -4.99
C THR A 35 3.63 -8.11 -4.30
N LEU A 36 3.04 -8.30 -3.12
CA LEU A 36 2.39 -7.25 -2.35
C LEU A 36 3.36 -6.12 -1.98
N GLN A 37 4.56 -6.48 -1.49
CA GLN A 37 5.58 -5.49 -1.17
C GLN A 37 6.03 -4.70 -2.40
N ARG A 38 6.26 -5.41 -3.51
CA ARG A 38 6.69 -4.78 -4.78
C ARG A 38 5.61 -3.86 -5.33
N PHE A 39 4.36 -4.31 -5.34
CA PHE A 39 3.21 -3.52 -5.78
C PHE A 39 3.02 -2.27 -4.92
N GLY A 40 2.99 -2.43 -3.59
CA GLY A 40 2.82 -1.31 -2.66
C GLY A 40 3.94 -0.28 -2.76
N SER A 41 5.18 -0.73 -3.01
CA SER A 41 6.32 0.15 -3.27
C SER A 41 6.21 0.84 -4.63
N ALA A 42 5.78 0.13 -5.67
CA ALA A 42 5.60 0.68 -7.02
C ALA A 42 4.49 1.73 -7.08
N CYS A 43 3.47 1.65 -6.23
CA CYS A 43 2.42 2.67 -6.10
C CYS A 43 2.93 4.05 -5.66
N GLN A 44 4.17 4.17 -5.17
CA GLN A 44 4.82 5.47 -4.88
C GLN A 44 5.14 6.27 -6.14
N GLN A 45 5.16 5.62 -7.30
CA GLN A 45 5.61 6.23 -8.54
C GLN A 45 4.45 6.91 -9.26
N SER A 46 4.61 8.20 -9.53
CA SER A 46 3.63 9.01 -10.28
C SER A 46 3.52 8.59 -11.75
N GLU A 47 4.60 8.03 -12.31
CA GLU A 47 4.69 7.64 -13.71
C GLU A 47 4.31 6.17 -13.91
N ASP A 48 3.29 5.95 -14.74
CA ASP A 48 2.81 4.60 -15.07
C ASP A 48 3.88 3.69 -15.65
N ARG A 49 4.78 4.24 -16.47
CA ARG A 49 5.88 3.47 -17.05
C ARG A 49 6.79 2.89 -15.96
N VAL A 50 7.16 3.72 -14.99
CA VAL A 50 8.05 3.32 -13.89
C VAL A 50 7.38 2.25 -13.02
N PHE A 51 6.08 2.35 -12.77
CA PHE A 51 5.33 1.29 -12.09
C PHE A 51 5.44 -0.05 -12.82
N TRP A 52 5.22 -0.07 -14.14
CA TRP A 52 5.26 -1.32 -14.91
C TRP A 52 6.66 -1.90 -15.03
N ASP A 53 7.70 -1.05 -15.07
CA ASP A 53 9.09 -1.48 -15.02
C ASP A 53 9.42 -2.15 -13.68
N LEU A 54 8.93 -1.61 -12.55
CA LEU A 54 9.08 -2.22 -11.22
C LEU A 54 8.29 -3.53 -11.08
N MET A 55 7.15 -3.65 -11.76
CA MET A 55 6.32 -4.85 -11.76
C MET A 55 6.79 -5.91 -12.78
N ALA A 56 7.86 -5.66 -13.53
CA ALA A 56 8.41 -6.63 -14.47
C ALA A 56 8.80 -7.95 -13.76
N GLY A 57 8.46 -9.08 -14.40
CA GLY A 57 8.75 -10.43 -13.87
C GLY A 57 7.89 -10.88 -12.69
N VAL A 58 6.88 -10.10 -12.28
CA VAL A 58 5.87 -10.56 -11.34
C VAL A 58 4.97 -11.60 -12.02
N ALA A 59 4.71 -12.72 -11.33
CA ALA A 59 3.94 -13.84 -11.86
C ALA A 59 2.42 -13.58 -11.92
N GLU A 60 1.93 -12.54 -11.25
CA GLU A 60 0.52 -12.17 -11.29
C GLU A 60 0.10 -11.63 -12.66
N ASP A 61 -1.17 -11.85 -13.00
CA ASP A 61 -1.75 -11.39 -14.25
C ASP A 61 -1.71 -9.86 -14.41
N LYS A 62 -1.32 -9.37 -15.60
CA LYS A 62 -1.16 -7.93 -15.84
C LYS A 62 -2.48 -7.16 -15.77
N ASP A 63 -3.58 -7.75 -16.21
CA ASP A 63 -4.88 -7.08 -16.17
C ASP A 63 -5.42 -7.03 -14.74
N TYR A 64 -5.17 -8.06 -13.95
CA TYR A 64 -5.41 -8.06 -12.50
C TYR A 64 -4.60 -6.96 -11.80
N LEU A 65 -3.30 -6.86 -12.04
CA LEU A 65 -2.47 -5.79 -11.48
C LEU A 65 -2.94 -4.39 -11.89
N ARG A 66 -3.39 -4.23 -13.15
CA ARG A 66 -3.94 -2.96 -13.65
C ARG A 66 -5.24 -2.60 -12.95
N LYS A 67 -6.11 -3.58 -12.70
CA LYS A 67 -7.36 -3.40 -11.96
C LYS A 67 -7.08 -2.90 -10.54
N ILE A 68 -6.19 -3.58 -9.81
CA ILE A 68 -5.83 -3.18 -8.44
C ILE A 68 -5.24 -1.77 -8.43
N ARG A 69 -4.37 -1.42 -9.40
CA ARG A 69 -3.79 -0.07 -9.45
C ARG A 69 -4.86 1.00 -9.58
N ARG A 70 -5.83 0.80 -10.47
CA ARG A 70 -6.97 1.72 -10.61
C ARG A 70 -7.80 1.83 -9.34
N GLU A 71 -8.02 0.71 -8.63
CA GLU A 71 -8.73 0.73 -7.35
C GLU A 71 -7.96 1.53 -6.30
N VAL A 72 -6.63 1.34 -6.22
CA VAL A 72 -5.73 2.09 -5.33
C VAL A 72 -5.71 3.59 -5.66
N ASP A 73 -5.64 3.95 -6.94
CA ASP A 73 -5.63 5.34 -7.40
C ASP A 73 -6.98 6.03 -7.17
N ALA A 74 -8.07 5.26 -7.17
CA ALA A 74 -9.42 5.76 -6.89
C ALA A 74 -9.72 5.92 -5.40
N ILE A 75 -8.86 5.44 -4.49
CA ILE A 75 -9.09 5.62 -3.06
C ILE A 75 -8.91 7.09 -2.68
N VAL A 76 -10.02 7.75 -2.37
CA VAL A 76 -10.03 9.06 -1.74
C VAL A 76 -10.01 8.86 -0.22
N VAL A 77 -8.89 9.18 0.42
CA VAL A 77 -8.77 9.15 1.89
C VAL A 77 -8.91 10.54 2.49
N LYS A 78 -9.49 10.62 3.69
CA LYS A 78 -9.54 11.84 4.48
C LYS A 78 -8.13 12.20 4.97
N ALA A 79 -7.92 13.48 5.33
CA ALA A 79 -6.70 13.89 6.00
C ALA A 79 -6.54 13.07 7.29
N GLY A 80 -5.42 12.37 7.42
CA GLY A 80 -5.18 11.46 8.54
C GLY A 80 -5.94 10.13 8.45
N GLN A 81 -6.12 9.58 7.25
CA GLN A 81 -6.65 8.24 7.06
C GLN A 81 -5.64 7.38 6.28
N ALA A 82 -5.16 6.30 6.92
CA ALA A 82 -4.26 5.35 6.27
C ALA A 82 -4.92 4.60 5.12
N ARG A 83 -4.12 4.32 4.07
CA ARG A 83 -4.45 3.39 2.98
C ARG A 83 -3.74 2.06 3.23
N LEU A 84 -4.48 0.96 3.18
CA LEU A 84 -3.95 -0.38 3.43
C LEU A 84 -4.21 -1.27 2.23
N LEU A 85 -3.14 -1.84 1.67
CA LEU A 85 -3.24 -2.93 0.70
C LEU A 85 -3.09 -4.26 1.46
N TYR A 86 -4.17 -5.00 1.62
CA TYR A 86 -4.20 -6.23 2.40
C TYR A 86 -4.30 -7.45 1.51
N SER A 87 -3.40 -8.42 1.69
CA SER A 87 -3.47 -9.70 0.97
C SER A 87 -4.18 -10.77 1.79
N SER A 88 -5.29 -11.29 1.25
CA SER A 88 -6.01 -12.42 1.81
C SER A 88 -5.24 -13.74 1.69
N ARG A 89 -4.31 -13.87 0.73
CA ARG A 89 -3.49 -15.08 0.51
C ARG A 89 -2.52 -15.36 1.66
N VAL A 90 -1.97 -14.29 2.23
CA VAL A 90 -0.88 -14.37 3.22
C VAL A 90 -1.24 -13.74 4.56
N ASP A 91 -2.47 -13.23 4.71
CA ASP A 91 -2.97 -12.55 5.90
C ASP A 91 -2.02 -11.42 6.37
N ARG A 92 -1.65 -10.54 5.43
CA ARG A 92 -0.73 -9.41 5.69
C ARG A 92 -1.10 -8.17 4.90
N GLY A 93 -0.87 -7.02 5.52
CA GLY A 93 -1.07 -5.71 4.91
C GLY A 93 0.21 -4.95 4.62
N PHE A 94 0.17 -4.11 3.59
CA PHE A 94 1.18 -3.11 3.27
C PHE A 94 0.52 -1.72 3.32
N ILE A 95 1.04 -0.82 4.15
CA ILE A 95 0.54 0.55 4.24
C ILE A 95 1.01 1.31 3.00
N LEU A 96 0.05 1.82 2.23
CA LEU A 96 0.33 2.61 1.04
C LEU A 96 0.69 4.05 1.48
N PRO A 97 1.75 4.64 0.90
CA PRO A 97 2.15 6.02 1.14
C PRO A 97 1.20 7.02 0.50
#